data_AF-A0A813UIP1-F1
#
_entry.id   AF-A0A813UIP1-F1
#
_cell.length_a   1.000
_cell.length_b   1.000
_cell.length_c   1.000
_cell.angle_alpha   90.00
_cell.angle_beta   90.00
_cell.angle_gamma   90.00
#
_symmetry.space_group_name_H-M   'P 1'
#
loop_
_entity.id
_entity.type
_entity.pdbx_description
1 polymer ?
#
loop_
_entity_poly.entity_id
_entity_poly.type
_entity_poly.pdbx_seq_one_letter_code
_entity_poly.pdbx_strand_id
1 'polypeptide(L)'
;MVQKWSKSYERSLKQFHDQQTVTLDIWTKNEIEFYITGGQQLSISKNEIDVMKKMKWYSFDQYKAKAFNIWHVILPMDLAKWLNGQCNCPVYFKKFMCKHIVGMAIRLNYSKPPPTAKNFPIGKKRRRGRPSKAKKALLIQ
;
A
#
# COMPACT_ATOMS: atom_id res chain seq x y z
N MET A 1 -13.36 22.76 -24.10
CA MET A 1 -14.27 22.22 -23.07
C MET A 1 -13.48 21.43 -22.05
N VAL A 2 -13.29 21.97 -20.84
CA VAL A 2 -12.56 21.29 -19.76
C VAL A 2 -13.45 20.17 -19.22
N GLN A 3 -13.04 18.91 -19.39
CA GLN A 3 -13.77 17.76 -18.86
C GLN A 3 -13.73 17.82 -17.32
N LYS A 4 -14.86 18.17 -16.69
CA LYS A 4 -15.05 18.02 -15.25
C LYS A 4 -15.04 16.52 -14.93
N TRP A 5 -14.03 16.09 -14.19
CA TRP A 5 -13.91 14.71 -13.74
C TRP A 5 -14.92 14.42 -12.63
N SER A 6 -15.26 13.15 -12.43
CA SER A 6 -16.10 12.78 -11.29
C SER A 6 -15.31 12.97 -9.99
N LYS A 7 -15.99 13.40 -8.91
CA LYS A 7 -15.38 13.58 -7.57
C LYS A 7 -14.61 12.34 -7.09
N SER A 8 -15.01 11.14 -7.55
CA SER A 8 -14.34 9.87 -7.27
C SER A 8 -12.99 9.73 -7.96
N TYR A 9 -12.88 10.17 -9.22
CA TYR A 9 -11.62 10.15 -9.98
C TYR A 9 -10.62 11.20 -9.44
N GLU A 10 -11.09 12.39 -9.10
CA GLU A 10 -10.29 13.42 -8.43
C GLU A 10 -9.76 12.94 -7.08
N ARG A 11 -10.57 12.20 -6.30
CA ARG A 11 -10.14 11.54 -5.06
C ARG A 11 -9.02 10.52 -5.29
N SER A 12 -9.12 9.72 -6.36
CA SER A 12 -8.13 8.71 -6.68
C SER A 12 -6.81 9.31 -7.18
N LEU A 13 -6.85 10.43 -7.90
CA LEU A 13 -5.67 11.17 -8.34
C LEU A 13 -4.96 11.85 -7.16
N LYS A 14 -5.72 12.48 -6.25
CA LYS A 14 -5.16 13.03 -5.00
C LYS A 14 -4.50 11.94 -4.15
N GLN A 15 -5.10 10.75 -4.05
CA GLN A 15 -4.53 9.61 -3.33
C GLN A 15 -3.26 9.01 -3.97
N PHE A 16 -3.03 9.21 -5.26
CA PHE A 16 -1.89 8.63 -5.98
C PHE A 16 -0.72 9.60 -6.16
N HIS A 17 -0.98 10.91 -6.21
CA HIS A 17 0.05 11.94 -6.38
C HIS A 17 0.71 12.35 -5.05
N ASP A 18 -0.01 12.23 -3.93
CA ASP A 18 0.55 12.41 -2.60
C ASP A 18 1.16 11.07 -2.13
N GLN A 19 2.41 10.86 -2.54
CA GLN A 19 3.28 9.83 -1.97
C GLN A 19 3.34 10.05 -0.45
N GLN A 20 2.60 9.22 0.28
CA GLN A 20 2.73 9.04 1.72
C GLN A 20 4.21 8.91 2.05
N THR A 21 4.73 9.80 2.88
CA THR A 21 6.12 9.76 3.30
C THR A 21 6.36 8.47 4.05
N VAL A 22 7.27 7.63 3.54
CA VAL A 22 7.77 6.46 4.25
C VAL A 22 8.92 6.94 5.10
N THR A 23 8.73 7.01 6.41
CA THR A 23 9.85 7.19 7.34
C THR A 23 10.53 5.82 7.54
N LEU A 24 11.79 5.75 7.12
CA LEU A 24 12.72 4.67 7.42
C LEU A 24 13.27 4.94 8.81
N ASP A 25 12.89 4.18 9.82
CA ASP A 25 13.40 4.48 11.16
C ASP A 25 14.35 3.45 11.75
N ILE A 26 14.38 2.18 11.35
CA ILE A 26 15.25 1.23 12.08
C ILE A 26 15.76 0.09 11.18
N TRP A 27 17.09 -0.04 11.13
CA TRP A 27 17.78 -1.27 10.74
C TRP A 27 18.05 -2.07 12.01
N THR A 28 17.22 -3.06 12.31
CA THR A 28 17.58 -4.09 13.29
C THR A 28 18.45 -5.14 12.60
N LYS A 29 19.18 -5.96 13.36
CA LYS A 29 20.21 -6.87 12.82
C LYS A 29 19.72 -7.78 11.66
N ASN A 30 18.41 -8.02 11.51
CA ASN A 30 17.83 -8.88 10.48
C ASN A 30 16.60 -8.30 9.73
N GLU A 31 16.07 -7.15 10.12
CA GLU A 31 14.76 -6.65 9.64
C GLU A 31 14.79 -5.14 9.37
N ILE A 32 13.90 -4.71 8.48
CA ILE A 32 13.70 -3.31 8.10
C ILE A 32 12.26 -2.93 8.41
N GLU A 33 12.08 -1.91 9.25
CA GLU A 33 10.78 -1.37 9.64
C GLU A 33 10.40 -0.15 8.79
N PHE A 34 9.16 -0.12 8.29
CA PHE A 34 8.59 0.98 7.55
C PHE A 34 7.26 1.42 8.17
N TYR A 35 7.05 2.73 8.20
CA TYR A 35 5.81 3.35 8.66
C TYR A 35 5.16 4.11 7.49
N ILE A 36 3.91 3.77 7.21
CA ILE A 36 3.13 4.35 6.09
C ILE A 36 1.85 4.93 6.67
N THR A 37 1.43 6.12 6.24
CA THR A 37 0.16 6.68 6.73
C THR A 37 -1.04 5.88 6.22
N GLY A 38 -2.04 5.71 7.07
CA GLY A 38 -3.38 5.28 6.70
C GLY A 38 -4.29 6.50 6.60
N GLY A 39 -4.93 6.70 5.45
CA GLY A 39 -5.94 7.75 5.29
C GLY A 39 -5.44 9.05 4.67
N GLN A 40 -5.89 10.19 5.20
CA GLN A 40 -5.65 11.54 4.64
C GLN A 40 -4.36 12.20 5.15
N GLN A 41 -3.71 11.63 6.16
CA GLN A 41 -2.49 12.19 6.73
C GLN A 41 -1.32 11.98 5.76
N LEU A 42 -0.59 13.06 5.46
CA LEU A 42 0.48 13.08 4.46
C LEU A 42 1.85 12.71 5.03
N SER A 43 2.07 12.99 6.31
CA SER A 43 3.35 12.79 6.99
C SER A 43 3.20 12.26 8.42
N ILE A 44 4.20 11.49 8.86
CA ILE A 44 4.30 10.93 10.22
C ILE A 44 5.56 11.48 10.88
N SER A 45 5.42 11.96 12.11
CA SER A 45 6.53 12.33 12.97
C SER A 45 7.06 11.15 13.78
N LYS A 46 8.34 11.18 14.17
CA LYS A 46 8.93 10.15 15.04
C LYS A 46 8.20 10.02 16.37
N ASN A 47 7.73 11.14 16.93
CA ASN A 47 6.95 11.14 18.17
C ASN A 47 5.65 10.35 18.04
N GLU A 48 4.94 10.45 16.91
CA GLU A 48 3.73 9.66 16.67
C GLU A 48 4.02 8.16 16.58
N ILE A 49 5.15 7.78 15.98
CA ILE A 49 5.60 6.39 15.92
C ILE A 49 5.91 5.85 17.32
N ASP A 50 6.65 6.61 18.13
CA ASP A 50 6.98 6.23 19.50
C ASP A 50 5.75 6.11 20.40
N VAL A 51 4.79 7.03 20.25
CA VAL A 51 3.50 6.96 20.93
C VAL A 51 2.78 5.69 20.50
N MET A 52 2.72 5.39 19.20
CA MET A 52 2.05 4.20 18.70
C MET A 52 2.68 2.89 19.23
N LYS A 53 4.02 2.81 19.32
CA LYS A 53 4.74 1.66 19.89
C LYS A 53 4.42 1.44 21.37
N LYS A 54 4.25 2.51 22.15
CA LYS A 54 4.01 2.45 23.60
C LYS A 54 2.52 2.44 23.98
N MET A 55 1.64 2.65 23.01
CA MET A 55 0.22 2.85 23.28
C MET A 55 -0.44 1.56 23.76
N LYS A 56 -1.16 1.66 24.89
CA LYS A 56 -2.08 0.62 25.38
C LYS A 56 -3.50 0.98 24.98
N TRP A 57 -4.29 -0.04 24.67
CA TRP A 57 -5.69 0.10 24.28
C TRP A 57 -6.58 -0.13 25.50
N TYR A 58 -7.40 0.85 25.85
CA TYR A 58 -8.33 0.75 26.97
C TYR A 58 -9.78 0.55 26.51
N SER A 59 -10.07 0.80 25.23
CA SER A 59 -11.36 0.50 24.60
C SER A 59 -11.20 0.10 23.14
N PHE A 60 -12.20 -0.62 22.62
CA PHE A 60 -12.25 -1.00 21.21
C PHE A 60 -12.37 0.21 20.28
N ASP A 61 -13.12 1.25 20.68
CA ASP A 61 -13.26 2.47 19.88
C ASP A 61 -11.95 3.22 19.75
N GLN A 62 -11.17 3.28 20.83
CA GLN A 62 -9.82 3.86 20.82
C GLN A 62 -8.90 3.08 19.87
N TYR A 63 -8.96 1.75 19.91
CA TYR A 63 -8.23 0.89 18.99
C TYR A 63 -8.64 1.16 17.55
N LYS A 64 -9.94 1.09 17.24
CA LYS A 64 -10.48 1.28 15.89
C LYS A 64 -10.11 2.64 15.29
N ALA A 65 -10.09 3.69 16.11
CA ALA A 65 -9.78 5.05 15.66
C ALA A 65 -8.30 5.30 15.37
N LYS A 66 -7.37 4.56 15.99
CA LYS A 66 -5.93 4.85 15.88
C LYS A 66 -5.08 3.73 15.28
N ALA A 67 -5.46 2.46 15.46
CA ALA A 67 -4.65 1.31 15.04
C ALA A 67 -4.44 1.25 13.51
N PHE A 68 -5.33 1.86 12.74
CA PHE A 68 -5.31 1.86 11.29
C PHE A 68 -4.87 3.20 10.67
N ASN A 69 -4.44 4.16 11.50
CA ASN A 69 -3.91 5.45 11.03
C ASN A 69 -2.45 5.35 10.57
N ILE A 70 -1.71 4.38 11.08
CA ILE A 70 -0.32 4.13 10.68
C ILE A 70 -0.19 2.65 10.35
N TRP A 71 0.20 2.35 9.12
CA TRP A 71 0.58 1.03 8.70
C TRP A 71 2.05 0.79 9.05
N HIS A 72 2.28 -0.18 9.93
CA HIS A 72 3.60 -0.70 10.23
C HIS A 72 3.87 -1.90 9.34
N VAL A 73 4.96 -1.85 8.57
CA VAL A 73 5.40 -2.91 7.65
C VAL A 73 6.81 -3.32 8.05
N ILE A 74 7.02 -4.61 8.22
CA ILE A 74 8.33 -5.19 8.55
C ILE A 74 8.73 -6.07 7.37
N LEU A 75 9.94 -5.88 6.84
CA LEU A 75 10.51 -6.75 5.83
C LEU A 75 11.81 -7.38 6.35
N PRO A 76 12.08 -8.65 6.03
CA PRO A 76 13.39 -9.23 6.30
C PRO A 76 14.45 -8.54 5.42
N MET A 77 15.67 -8.40 5.94
CA MET A 77 16.81 -7.88 5.15
C MET A 77 17.20 -8.82 4.00
N ASP A 78 16.93 -10.12 4.14
CA ASP A 78 17.17 -11.09 3.08
C ASP A 78 16.24 -10.82 1.89
N LEU A 79 16.85 -10.31 0.82
CA LEU A 79 16.23 -9.99 -0.47
C LEU A 79 15.37 -11.13 -1.02
N ALA A 80 15.77 -12.39 -0.81
CA ALA A 80 15.05 -13.54 -1.34
C ALA A 80 13.78 -13.87 -0.55
N LYS A 81 13.69 -13.43 0.71
CA LYS A 81 12.64 -13.82 1.66
C LYS A 81 11.62 -12.71 1.93
N TRP A 82 11.58 -11.66 1.11
CA TRP A 82 10.66 -10.51 1.28
C TRP A 82 9.17 -10.90 1.40
N LEU A 83 8.77 -12.08 0.88
CA LEU A 83 7.43 -12.65 1.02
C LEU A 83 7.03 -12.91 2.48
N ASN A 84 8.01 -13.10 3.37
CA ASN A 84 7.79 -13.31 4.80
C ASN A 84 7.59 -11.98 5.57
N GLY A 85 7.46 -10.86 4.85
CA GLY A 85 7.19 -9.56 5.46
C GLY A 85 5.88 -9.55 6.23
N GLN A 86 5.82 -8.70 7.26
CA GLN A 86 4.65 -8.54 8.12
C GLN A 86 4.03 -7.15 7.95
N CYS A 87 2.72 -7.03 8.13
CA CYS A 87 2.04 -5.74 8.09
C CYS A 87 0.83 -5.72 9.03
N ASN A 88 0.57 -4.60 9.71
CA ASN A 88 -0.60 -4.43 10.57
C ASN A 88 -1.90 -4.05 9.82
N CYS A 89 -1.96 -4.21 8.49
CA CYS A 89 -3.15 -3.83 7.73
C CYS A 89 -4.26 -4.90 7.73
N PRO A 90 -5.55 -4.54 7.66
CA PRO A 90 -6.66 -5.49 7.64
C PRO A 90 -6.57 -6.53 6.53
N VAL A 91 -6.00 -6.15 5.38
CA VAL A 91 -5.81 -7.07 4.24
C VAL A 91 -4.77 -8.13 4.58
N TYR A 92 -3.68 -7.75 5.24
CA TYR A 92 -2.65 -8.68 5.70
C TYR A 92 -3.22 -9.66 6.73
N PHE A 93 -3.95 -9.18 7.74
CA PHE A 93 -4.54 -10.08 8.73
C PHE A 93 -5.49 -11.14 8.14
N LYS A 94 -6.08 -10.89 6.96
CA LYS A 94 -6.94 -11.86 6.27
C LYS A 94 -6.20 -12.78 5.31
N LYS A 95 -5.13 -12.32 4.66
CA LYS A 95 -4.50 -13.01 3.53
C LYS A 95 -3.01 -13.32 3.73
N PHE A 96 -2.44 -12.84 4.83
CA PHE A 96 -0.99 -12.80 5.09
C PHE A 96 -0.15 -12.13 3.99
N MET A 97 -0.80 -11.40 3.08
CA MET A 97 -0.18 -10.69 1.98
C MET A 97 -0.97 -9.42 1.68
N CYS A 98 -0.27 -8.30 1.50
CA CYS A 98 -0.91 -7.01 1.24
C CYS A 98 -0.13 -6.14 0.25
N LYS A 99 -0.80 -5.11 -0.27
CA LYS A 99 -0.20 -4.13 -1.19
C LYS A 99 1.00 -3.38 -0.59
N HIS A 100 1.06 -3.23 0.73
CA HIS A 100 2.15 -2.51 1.40
C HIS A 100 3.45 -3.31 1.31
N ILE A 101 3.42 -4.61 1.65
CA ILE A 101 4.58 -5.52 1.53
C ILE A 101 5.07 -5.56 0.08
N VAL A 102 4.16 -5.82 -0.87
CA VAL A 102 4.51 -5.90 -2.30
C VAL A 102 5.04 -4.57 -2.83
N GLY A 103 4.40 -3.46 -2.46
CA GLY A 103 4.83 -2.13 -2.86
C GLY A 103 6.22 -1.78 -2.33
N MET A 104 6.49 -2.09 -1.06
CA MET A 104 7.82 -1.90 -0.46
C MET A 104 8.87 -2.80 -1.10
N ALA A 105 8.57 -4.08 -1.35
CA ALA A 105 9.49 -4.98 -2.04
C ALA A 105 9.83 -4.51 -3.46
N ILE A 106 8.88 -3.95 -4.21
CA ILE A 106 9.14 -3.35 -5.52
C ILE A 106 9.99 -2.08 -5.38
N ARG A 107 9.66 -1.20 -4.43
CA ARG A 107 10.39 0.06 -4.20
C ARG A 107 11.86 -0.18 -3.81
N LEU A 108 12.14 -1.24 -3.07
CA LEU A 108 13.49 -1.66 -2.65
C LEU A 108 14.19 -2.54 -3.69
N ASN A 109 13.57 -2.80 -4.84
CA ASN A 109 14.05 -3.71 -5.89
C ASN A 109 14.25 -5.17 -5.44
N TYR A 110 13.54 -5.62 -4.40
CA TYR A 110 13.55 -7.02 -3.94
C TYR A 110 12.68 -7.92 -4.84
N SER A 111 11.67 -7.32 -5.48
CA SER A 111 10.80 -7.98 -6.44
C SER A 111 10.74 -7.19 -7.74
N LYS A 112 10.89 -7.87 -8.87
CA LYS A 112 10.69 -7.26 -10.19
C LYS A 112 9.21 -7.42 -10.58
N PRO A 113 8.47 -6.31 -10.76
CA PRO A 113 7.09 -6.42 -11.24
C PRO A 113 7.09 -7.05 -12.63
N PRO A 114 6.05 -7.85 -12.96
CA PRO A 114 5.98 -8.50 -14.27
C PRO A 114 5.96 -7.44 -15.38
N PRO A 115 6.56 -7.71 -16.56
CA PRO A 115 6.61 -6.74 -17.66
C PRO A 115 5.24 -6.25 -18.10
N THR A 116 4.22 -7.11 -17.98
CA THR A 116 2.82 -6.77 -18.22
C THR A 116 2.36 -5.61 -17.33
N ALA A 117 2.73 -5.57 -16.06
CA ALA A 117 2.38 -4.49 -15.14
C ALA A 117 3.13 -3.19 -15.44
N LYS A 118 4.41 -3.29 -15.85
CA LYS A 118 5.28 -2.13 -16.13
C LYS A 118 4.87 -1.36 -17.39
N ASN A 119 4.34 -2.07 -18.39
CA ASN A 119 3.99 -1.48 -19.68
C ASN A 119 2.67 -0.68 -19.66
N PHE A 120 1.95 -0.65 -18.53
CA PHE A 120 0.75 0.18 -18.41
C PHE A 120 1.11 1.63 -18.14
N PRO A 121 0.75 2.59 -19.01
CA PRO A 121 1.03 3.99 -18.77
C PRO A 121 0.24 4.48 -17.55
N ILE A 122 0.95 4.81 -16.48
CA ILE A 122 0.39 5.42 -15.27
C ILE A 122 -0.16 6.80 -15.67
N GLY A 123 -1.38 7.12 -15.23
CA GLY A 123 -2.04 8.40 -15.53
C GLY A 123 -2.78 8.46 -16.86
N LYS A 124 -2.66 7.46 -17.75
CA LYS A 124 -3.48 7.40 -18.97
C LYS A 124 -4.72 6.54 -18.75
N LYS A 125 -5.90 7.14 -18.97
CA LYS A 125 -7.16 6.39 -18.98
C LYS A 125 -7.11 5.37 -20.12
N ARG A 126 -7.32 4.09 -19.79
CA ARG A 126 -7.50 3.01 -20.78
C ARG A 126 -8.65 3.37 -21.72
N ARG A 127 -8.52 3.01 -23.01
CA ARG A 127 -9.62 3.15 -23.98
C ARG A 127 -10.87 2.46 -23.44
N ARG A 128 -12.03 3.09 -23.62
CA ARG A 128 -13.32 2.55 -23.18
C ARG A 128 -13.60 1.25 -23.95
N GLY A 129 -14.03 0.21 -23.25
CA GLY A 129 -14.33 -1.09 -23.83
C GLY A 129 -13.47 -2.21 -23.26
N ARG A 130 -13.75 -3.42 -23.73
CA ARG A 130 -13.13 -4.65 -23.29
C ARG A 130 -11.71 -4.77 -23.87
N PRO A 131 -10.70 -5.18 -23.08
CA PRO A 131 -9.37 -5.48 -23.63
C PRO A 131 -9.48 -6.56 -24.71
N SER A 132 -8.84 -6.34 -25.86
CA SER A 132 -8.87 -7.29 -26.98
C SER A 132 -8.35 -8.67 -26.63
N LYS A 133 -7.40 -8.75 -25.68
CA LYS A 133 -6.81 -10.01 -25.19
C LYS A 133 -7.68 -10.79 -24.20
N ALA A 134 -8.86 -10.29 -23.81
CA ALA A 134 -9.75 -11.01 -22.90
C ALA A 134 -10.49 -12.13 -23.66
N LYS A 135 -10.37 -13.40 -23.21
CA LYS A 135 -11.12 -14.55 -23.75
C LYS A 135 -12.62 -14.35 -23.59
N LYS A 136 -13.41 -14.53 -24.66
CA LYS A 136 -14.89 -14.43 -24.62
C LYS A 136 -15.41 -15.22 -23.42
N ALA A 137 -16.36 -14.65 -22.66
CA ALA A 137 -17.09 -15.44 -21.68
C ALA A 137 -17.72 -16.62 -22.44
N LEU A 138 -17.65 -17.81 -21.84
CA LEU A 138 -18.16 -19.05 -22.42
C LEU A 138 -19.57 -18.81 -22.99
N LEU A 139 -19.73 -18.97 -24.30
CA LEU A 139 -21.04 -19.04 -24.92
C LEU A 139 -21.50 -20.48 -24.74
N ILE A 140 -22.31 -20.72 -23.70
CA ILE A 140 -23.09 -21.96 -23.62
C ILE A 140 -24.16 -21.80 -24.70
N GLN A 141 -24.08 -22.63 -25.74
CA GLN A 141 -25.13 -22.76 -26.76
C GLN A 141 -26.18 -23.74 -26.28
#